data_AF-A0A0R1W3N8-F1
#
_entry.id   AF-A0A0R1W3N8-F1
#
_cell.length_a   1.000
_cell.length_b   1.000
_cell.length_c   1.000
_cell.angle_alpha   90.00
_cell.angle_beta   90.00
_cell.angle_gamma   90.00
#
_symmetry.space_group_name_H-M   'P 1'
#
loop_
_entity.id
_entity.type
_entity.pdbx_description
1 polymer ?
#
loop_
_entity_poly.entity_id
_entity_poly.type
_entity_poly.pdbx_seq_one_letter_code
_entity_poly.pdbx_strand_id
1 'polypeptide(L)'
;MLYWLLVFIFFIALLFASHLMLQALKKRGIKINRWVWAIAAFLVVIIPKVIFPQMSTAWTIVLLVFCCVFAVNFMTEQHQWLIDKKL
;
A
#
# COMPACT_ATOMS: atom_id res chain seq x y z
N MET A 1 -11.40 8.66 -22.09
CA MET A 1 -11.00 7.25 -22.23
C MET A 1 -9.54 7.01 -21.85
N LEU A 2 -8.57 7.71 -22.44
CA LEU A 2 -7.13 7.52 -22.14
C LEU A 2 -6.74 7.68 -20.66
N TYR A 3 -7.33 8.65 -19.95
CA TYR A 3 -7.11 8.86 -18.51
C TYR A 3 -7.44 7.62 -17.67
N TRP A 4 -8.62 7.04 -17.88
CA TRP A 4 -9.06 5.84 -17.15
C TRP A 4 -8.18 4.63 -17.43
N LEU A 5 -7.69 4.51 -18.66
CA LEU A 5 -6.76 3.46 -19.06
C LEU A 5 -5.41 3.62 -18.34
N LEU A 6 -4.89 4.84 -18.23
CA LEU A 6 -3.67 5.12 -17.46
C LEU A 6 -3.83 4.80 -15.97
N VAL A 7 -4.94 5.20 -15.35
CA VAL A 7 -5.25 4.88 -13.94
C VAL A 7 -5.30 3.37 -13.73
N PHE A 8 -5.92 2.63 -14.66
CA PHE A 8 -5.99 1.18 -14.60
C PHE A 8 -4.62 0.52 -14.72
N ILE A 9 -3.78 0.94 -15.67
CA ILE A 9 -2.40 0.44 -15.80
C ILE A 9 -1.60 0.73 -14.53
N PHE A 10 -1.72 1.95 -14.00
CA PHE A 10 -1.05 2.34 -12.76
C PHE A 10 -1.47 1.45 -11.58
N PHE A 11 -2.77 1.15 -11.47
CA PHE A 11 -3.29 0.25 -10.44
C PHE A 11 -2.74 -1.18 -10.58
N ILE A 12 -2.67 -1.73 -11.79
CA ILE A 12 -2.06 -3.05 -12.04
C ILE A 12 -0.58 -3.05 -11.66
N ALA A 13 0.16 -2.01 -12.06
CA ALA A 13 1.58 -1.87 -11.70
C ALA A 13 1.77 -1.80 -10.18
N LEU A 14 0.90 -1.07 -9.47
CA LEU A 14 0.88 -0.99 -8.01
C LEU A 14 0.62 -2.35 -7.36
N LEU A 15 -0.37 -3.10 -7.85
CA LEU A 15 -0.66 -4.45 -7.38
C LEU A 15 0.54 -5.38 -7.54
N PHE A 16 1.15 -5.36 -8.72
CA PHE A 16 2.32 -6.19 -9.01
C PHE A 16 3.51 -5.84 -8.13
N ALA A 17 3.82 -4.55 -7.98
CA ALA A 17 4.90 -4.07 -7.12
C ALA A 17 4.68 -4.44 -5.65
N SER A 18 3.45 -4.26 -5.15
CA SER A 18 3.04 -4.61 -3.78
C SER A 18 3.20 -6.11 -3.52
N HIS A 19 2.76 -6.94 -4.46
CA HIS A 19 2.92 -8.39 -4.37
C HIS A 19 4.39 -8.82 -4.37
N LEU A 20 5.23 -8.26 -5.24
CA LEU A 20 6.67 -8.52 -5.25
C LEU A 20 7.32 -8.11 -3.92
N MET A 21 6.93 -6.96 -3.36
CA MET A 21 7.45 -6.47 -2.08
C MET A 21 7.09 -7.42 -0.94
N LEU A 22 5.85 -7.90 -0.86
CA LEU A 22 5.42 -8.89 0.12
C LEU A 22 6.16 -10.21 -0.03
N GLN A 23 6.34 -10.70 -1.26
CA GLN A 23 7.13 -11.91 -1.51
C GLN A 23 8.59 -11.76 -1.07
N ALA A 24 9.22 -10.62 -1.36
CA ALA A 24 10.58 -10.34 -0.93
C ALA A 24 10.70 -10.26 0.61
N LEU A 25 9.73 -9.65 1.28
CA LEU A 25 9.65 -9.59 2.74
C LEU A 25 9.48 -11.00 3.35
N LYS A 26 8.59 -11.82 2.78
CA LYS A 26 8.40 -13.22 3.21
C LYS A 26 9.66 -14.06 3.01
N LYS A 27 10.36 -13.91 1.87
CA LYS A 27 11.65 -14.58 1.61
C LYS A 27 12.72 -14.20 2.62
N ARG A 28 12.71 -12.97 3.14
CA ARG A 28 13.60 -12.51 4.21
C ARG A 28 13.15 -12.94 5.62
N GLY A 29 12.08 -13.72 5.74
CA GLY A 29 11.53 -14.16 7.03
C GLY A 29 10.77 -13.08 7.80
N ILE A 30 10.52 -11.91 7.19
CA ILE A 30 9.84 -10.80 7.85
C ILE A 30 8.33 -11.01 7.75
N LYS A 31 7.74 -11.47 8.85
CA LYS A 31 6.29 -11.60 8.99
C LYS A 31 5.71 -10.31 9.57
N ILE A 32 5.17 -9.45 8.71
CA ILE A 32 4.49 -8.23 9.13
C ILE A 32 3.02 -8.57 9.42
N ASN A 33 2.53 -8.20 10.60
CA ASN A 33 1.11 -8.36 10.95
C ASN A 33 0.26 -7.46 10.03
N ARG A 34 -0.86 -7.98 9.51
CA ARG A 34 -1.78 -7.25 8.62
C ARG A 34 -2.14 -5.85 9.14
N TRP A 35 -2.36 -5.72 10.44
CA TRP A 35 -2.78 -4.45 11.05
C TRP A 35 -1.70 -3.37 10.98
N VAL A 36 -0.42 -3.76 10.91
CA VAL A 36 0.69 -2.81 10.72
C VAL A 36 0.59 -2.15 9.35
N TRP A 37 0.24 -2.90 8.30
CA TRP A 37 0.00 -2.33 6.97
C TRP A 37 -1.18 -1.37 6.94
N ALA A 38 -2.28 -1.73 7.62
CA ALA A 38 -3.44 -0.86 7.71
C ALA A 38 -3.10 0.46 8.42
N ILE A 39 -2.46 0.39 9.59
CA ILE A 39 -2.06 1.57 10.35
C ILE A 39 -1.06 2.42 9.55
N ALA A 40 -0.08 1.79 8.90
CA ALA A 40 0.92 2.48 8.08
C ALA A 40 0.27 3.25 6.91
N ALA A 41 -0.77 2.70 6.27
CA ALA A 41 -1.50 3.37 5.19
C ALA A 41 -2.11 4.71 5.64
N PHE A 42 -2.61 4.79 6.87
CA PHE A 42 -3.12 6.04 7.43
C PHE A 42 -1.99 6.97 7.89
N LEU A 43 -1.04 6.43 8.66
CA LEU A 43 0.03 7.22 9.26
C LEU A 43 0.93 7.90 8.22
N VAL A 44 1.19 7.25 7.08
CA VAL A 44 2.04 7.81 6.03
C VAL A 44 1.47 9.10 5.44
N VAL A 45 0.16 9.34 5.53
CA VAL A 45 -0.48 10.57 5.06
C VAL A 45 -0.73 11.55 6.21
N ILE A 46 -1.20 11.04 7.36
CA ILE A 46 -1.58 11.87 8.51
C ILE A 46 -0.35 12.53 9.14
N ILE A 47 0.70 11.76 9.43
CA ILE A 47 1.89 12.28 10.12
C ILE A 47 2.52 13.44 9.33
N PRO A 48 2.80 13.31 8.03
CA PRO A 48 3.42 14.40 7.29
C PRO A 48 2.52 15.63 7.19
N LYS A 49 1.20 15.47 7.07
CA LYS A 49 0.27 16.60 7.02
C LYS A 49 0.17 17.35 8.34
N VAL A 50 0.27 16.66 9.48
CA VAL A 50 0.24 17.30 10.80
C VAL A 50 1.53 18.06 11.07
N ILE A 51 2.69 17.50 10.68
CA ILE A 51 3.99 18.13 10.89
C ILE A 51 4.24 19.26 9.87
N PHE A 52 3.86 19.04 8.61
CA PHE A 52 4.06 19.97 7.50
C PHE A 52 2.71 20.29 6.84
N PRO A 53 1.94 21.25 7.38
CA PRO A 53 0.62 21.57 6.84
C PRO A 53 0.64 22.17 5.43
N GLN A 54 1.77 22.77 5.01
CA GLN A 54 1.96 23.35 3.68
C GLN A 54 2.90 22.49 2.80
N MET A 55 2.58 21.21 2.64
CA MET A 55 3.29 20.36 1.67
C MET A 55 2.90 20.70 0.23
N SER A 56 3.88 20.66 -0.68
CA SER A 56 3.61 20.81 -2.10
C SER A 56 2.77 19.64 -2.64
N THR A 57 2.08 19.89 -3.76
CA THR A 57 1.25 18.88 -4.43
C THR A 57 2.04 17.63 -4.79
N ALA A 58 3.29 17.79 -5.20
CA ALA A 58 4.17 16.67 -5.57
C ALA A 58 4.40 15.70 -4.40
N TRP A 59 4.74 16.23 -3.22
CA TRP A 59 4.94 15.39 -2.03
C TRP A 59 3.66 14.72 -1.57
N THR A 60 2.53 15.41 -1.69
CA THR A 60 1.22 14.83 -1.36
C THR A 60 0.90 13.63 -2.25
N ILE A 61 1.19 13.74 -3.56
CA ILE A 61 1.02 12.63 -4.51
C ILE A 61 1.90 11.44 -4.11
N VAL A 62 3.17 11.68 -3.78
CA VAL A 62 4.09 10.61 -3.35
C VAL A 62 3.56 9.88 -2.11
N LEU A 63 3.11 10.62 -1.09
CA LEU A 63 2.52 10.01 0.12
C LEU A 63 1.24 9.22 -0.18
N LEU A 64 0.41 9.69 -1.11
CA LEU A 64 -0.78 8.96 -1.55
C LEU A 64 -0.42 7.68 -2.30
N VAL A 65 0.63 7.68 -3.12
CA VAL A 65 1.13 6.45 -3.76
C VAL A 65 1.61 5.46 -2.71
N PHE A 66 2.36 5.90 -1.69
CA PHE A 66 2.75 5.03 -0.58
C PHE A 66 1.54 4.50 0.21
N CYS A 67 0.54 5.34 0.44
CA CYS A 67 -0.73 4.92 1.06
C CYS A 67 -1.38 3.79 0.26
N CYS A 68 -1.45 3.92 -1.07
CA CYS A 68 -1.98 2.87 -1.95
C CYS A 68 -1.17 1.56 -1.82
N VAL A 69 0.16 1.61 -1.79
CA VAL A 69 1.01 0.41 -1.59
C VAL A 69 0.66 -0.28 -0.27
N PHE A 70 0.60 0.47 0.84
CA PHE A 70 0.28 -0.10 2.15
C PHE A 70 -1.14 -0.65 2.23
N ALA A 71 -2.12 0.04 1.62
CA ALA A 71 -3.49 -0.42 1.55
C ALA A 71 -3.60 -1.73 0.74
N VAL A 72 -2.95 -1.81 -0.41
CA VAL A 72 -2.91 -3.03 -1.23
C VAL A 72 -2.26 -4.18 -0.45
N ASN A 73 -1.12 -3.93 0.20
CA ASN A 73 -0.46 -4.94 1.02
C ASN A 73 -1.36 -5.47 2.14
N PHE A 74 -2.09 -4.58 2.82
CA PHE A 74 -3.07 -4.97 3.83
C PHE A 74 -4.16 -5.87 3.23
N MET A 75 -4.73 -5.50 2.08
CA MET A 75 -5.76 -6.30 1.42
C MET A 75 -5.23 -7.68 1.01
N THR A 76 -4.00 -7.78 0.50
CA THR A 76 -3.37 -9.05 0.13
C THR A 76 -3.14 -9.95 1.33
N GLU A 77 -2.58 -9.43 2.43
CA GLU A 77 -2.38 -10.21 3.66
C GLU A 77 -3.72 -10.59 4.32
N GLN A 78 -4.72 -9.71 4.27
CA GLN A 78 -6.06 -10.01 4.76
C GLN A 78 -6.71 -11.14 3.95
N HIS A 79 -6.58 -11.11 2.63
CA HIS A 79 -7.09 -12.17 1.77
C HIS A 79 -6.41 -13.51 2.07
N GLN A 80 -5.08 -13.53 2.20
CA GLN A 80 -4.33 -14.74 2.55
C GLN A 80 -4.75 -15.29 3.91
N TRP A 81 -4.87 -14.43 4.92
CA TRP A 81 -5.36 -14.86 6.24
C TRP A 81 -6.77 -15.44 6.19
N LEU A 82 -7.67 -14.88 5.37
CA LEU A 82 -9.02 -15.42 5.19
C LEU A 82 -9.02 -16.80 4.52
N ILE A 83 -8.09 -17.05 3.60
CA ILE A 83 -7.89 -18.36 2.99
C ILE A 83 -7.38 -19.35 4.05
N ASP A 84 -6.32 -18.96 4.79
CA ASP A 84 -5.69 -19.82 5.80
C ASP A 84 -6.65 -20.19 6.93
N LYS A 85 -7.59 -19.32 7.29
CA LYS A 85 -8.59 -19.57 8.35
C LYS A 85 -9.76 -20.45 7.93
N LYS A 86 -9.96 -20.64 6.62
CA LYS A 86 -11.04 -21.48 6.06
C LYS A 86 -10.61 -22.93 5.84
N LEU A 87 -9.31 -23.22 5.89
CA LEU A 87 -8.74 -24.56 6.00
C LEU A 87 -8.60 -24.94 7.49
#